data_AF-K7W5C4-F1
#
_entry.id   AF-K7W5C4-F1
#
_cell.length_a   1.000
_cell.length_b   1.000
_cell.length_c   1.000
_cell.angle_alpha   90.00
_cell.angle_beta   90.00
_cell.angle_gamma   90.00
#
_symmetry.space_group_name_H-M   'P 1'
#
loop_
_entity.id
_entity.type
_entity.pdbx_description
1 polymer ?
#
loop_
_entity_poly.entity_id
_entity_poly.type
_entity_poly.pdbx_seq_one_letter_code
_entity_poly.pdbx_strand_id
1 'polypeptide(L)'
;MTPEELLNQISDGIWINKGGLKVPDDVVQALQQKEDWFDGLNPIVYSKDNLPDIKGILNFFSEQELDQEVGFAATEILQSCYGVNKVVNSKVHDNPQASGENKLDLLAGQATKPDDYTAAVEVNNLFMNWGNIVKSNYTNNSDDIFLRIKSIEETNKNWFQDKVDDLKAQVLAAYDNLMSQFDEQEDPVPQEVRNHFIAVRQKTEQNFSEAITDFPQDNDNLVNIFLELFNKLKEELNNILQQIKETIFGKDESKAAKAEAKQENKGKVDIIKFLKSKVIRPAMVGIRRLFTQGKKLVEFKDQANYAQDNLKSQFGSVVSNYGGITPLPTPTNLDVVNVLGKIAESLLSTFILKGISLPRAFFDAIKNTVVSVITKRLSIPASEAIRYITGGLLRTVKDLLPAVFNNTGMFAGAWGLLTACAPYILAAAIIIIIAINMAKKNQLGNFIWLLGIKEGRPEPDLGIARVSGDSLERMKDFEEFRFQFLEETNKQYQYLYALTFKSEKLGRSFDMTGETPTILSEEAAKIIHQGFSYLEDMPPY
;
A
#
# COMPACT_ATOMS: atom_id res chain seq x y z
N MET A 1 14.10 -2.43 6.34
CA MET A 1 14.11 -2.47 4.87
C MET A 1 14.19 -1.03 4.43
N THR A 2 15.23 -0.65 3.70
CA THR A 2 15.35 0.69 3.11
C THR A 2 14.59 0.76 1.77
N PRO A 3 14.31 1.96 1.25
CA PRO A 3 13.74 2.12 -0.08
C PRO A 3 14.56 1.44 -1.18
N GLU A 4 15.88 1.53 -1.13
CA GLU A 4 16.79 0.92 -2.11
C GLU A 4 16.77 -0.61 -2.03
N GLU A 5 16.76 -1.17 -0.80
CA GLU A 5 16.62 -2.61 -0.59
C GLU A 5 15.29 -3.15 -1.12
N LEU A 6 14.22 -2.34 -1.04
CA LEU A 6 12.91 -2.70 -1.56
C LEU A 6 12.86 -2.60 -3.09
N LEU A 7 13.38 -1.52 -3.68
CA LEU A 7 13.47 -1.36 -5.13
C LEU A 7 14.25 -2.50 -5.78
N ASN A 8 15.35 -2.95 -5.17
CA ASN A 8 16.12 -4.11 -5.65
C ASN A 8 15.34 -5.44 -5.61
N GLN A 9 14.21 -5.50 -4.90
CA GLN A 9 13.31 -6.66 -4.88
C GLN A 9 12.14 -6.54 -5.87
N ILE A 10 12.01 -5.39 -6.54
CA ILE A 10 10.99 -5.10 -7.52
C ILE A 10 11.62 -5.16 -8.91
N SER A 11 11.23 -6.15 -9.72
CA SER A 11 11.63 -6.25 -11.13
C SER A 11 10.39 -6.14 -11.98
N ASP A 12 10.40 -5.26 -12.98
CA ASP A 12 9.26 -5.04 -13.90
C ASP A 12 7.93 -4.79 -13.16
N GLY A 13 8.00 -4.03 -12.05
CA GLY A 13 6.84 -3.74 -11.21
C GLY A 13 6.35 -4.93 -10.37
N ILE A 14 7.10 -6.03 -10.29
CA ILE A 14 6.74 -7.23 -9.53
C ILE A 14 7.65 -7.37 -8.31
N TRP A 15 7.03 -7.48 -7.12
CA TRP A 15 7.75 -7.76 -5.89
C TRP A 15 8.02 -9.26 -5.74
N ILE A 16 9.20 -9.69 -6.19
CA ILE A 16 9.57 -11.10 -6.36
C ILE A 16 9.49 -11.87 -5.02
N ASN A 17 10.04 -11.29 -3.95
CA ASN A 17 10.14 -11.95 -2.64
C ASN A 17 8.81 -12.08 -1.88
N LYS A 18 7.72 -11.48 -2.38
CA LYS A 18 6.40 -11.49 -1.73
C LYS A 18 5.34 -12.21 -2.55
N GLY A 19 5.76 -13.25 -3.27
CA GLY A 19 4.87 -14.09 -4.07
C GLY A 19 4.51 -13.45 -5.41
N GLY A 20 5.34 -12.54 -5.92
CA GLY A 20 5.15 -11.89 -7.20
C GLY A 20 3.95 -10.95 -7.23
N LEU A 21 3.80 -10.10 -6.21
CA LEU A 21 2.74 -9.10 -6.18
C LEU A 21 3.11 -7.92 -7.08
N LYS A 22 2.18 -7.50 -7.94
CA LYS A 22 2.36 -6.26 -8.71
C LYS A 22 2.35 -5.05 -7.76
N VAL A 23 3.38 -4.22 -7.88
CA VAL A 23 3.51 -2.94 -7.20
C VAL A 23 3.00 -1.85 -8.14
N PRO A 24 2.12 -0.94 -7.70
CA PRO A 24 1.66 0.15 -8.55
C PRO A 24 2.78 1.12 -8.90
N ASP A 25 2.72 1.68 -10.10
CA ASP A 25 3.70 2.67 -10.59
C ASP A 25 3.78 3.89 -9.66
N ASP A 26 2.65 4.34 -9.09
CA ASP A 26 2.61 5.41 -8.09
C ASP A 26 3.55 5.12 -6.91
N VAL A 27 3.60 3.87 -6.42
CA VAL A 27 4.48 3.50 -5.30
C VAL A 27 5.94 3.36 -5.75
N VAL A 28 6.17 2.88 -6.97
CA VAL A 28 7.52 2.82 -7.55
C VAL A 28 8.09 4.23 -7.74
N GLN A 29 7.29 5.16 -8.27
CA GLN A 29 7.65 6.57 -8.39
C GLN A 29 7.90 7.21 -7.03
N ALA A 30 7.03 6.96 -6.04
CA ALA A 30 7.24 7.43 -4.66
C ALA A 30 8.54 6.89 -4.02
N LEU A 31 9.07 5.75 -4.48
CA LEU A 31 10.36 5.21 -4.01
C LEU A 31 11.56 5.79 -4.78
N GLN A 32 11.39 6.16 -6.05
CA GLN A 32 12.47 6.61 -6.95
C GLN A 32 12.63 8.15 -6.98
N GLN A 33 11.52 8.87 -7.09
CA GLN A 33 11.42 10.33 -7.29
C GLN A 33 10.65 10.94 -6.11
N LYS A 34 10.98 10.51 -4.89
CA LYS A 34 10.13 10.61 -3.69
C LYS A 34 9.48 11.99 -3.51
N GLU A 35 10.28 13.04 -3.33
CA GLU A 35 9.76 14.40 -3.13
C GLU A 35 8.98 14.91 -4.34
N ASP A 36 9.55 14.83 -5.55
CA ASP A 36 8.90 15.26 -6.79
C ASP A 36 7.52 14.61 -6.98
N TRP A 37 7.43 13.30 -6.69
CA TRP A 37 6.18 12.55 -6.75
C TRP A 37 5.18 13.06 -5.71
N PHE A 38 5.61 13.27 -4.47
CA PHE A 38 4.76 13.75 -3.39
C PHE A 38 4.23 15.16 -3.69
N ASP A 39 5.10 16.03 -4.20
CA ASP A 39 4.78 17.39 -4.62
C ASP A 39 3.83 17.43 -5.82
N GLY A 40 3.86 16.41 -6.68
CA GLY A 40 2.95 16.25 -7.80
C GLY A 40 1.53 15.79 -7.42
N LEU A 41 1.29 15.37 -6.17
CA LEU A 41 -0.04 14.92 -5.76
C LEU A 41 -1.03 16.09 -5.70
N ASN A 42 -2.17 15.98 -6.37
CA ASN A 42 -3.24 16.98 -6.36
C ASN A 42 -3.57 17.60 -4.98
N PRO A 43 -3.78 16.82 -3.89
CA PRO A 43 -4.00 17.42 -2.58
C PRO A 43 -2.80 18.24 -2.10
N ILE A 44 -1.57 17.82 -2.39
CA ILE A 44 -0.35 18.53 -1.97
C ILE A 44 -0.17 19.83 -2.76
N VAL A 45 -0.32 19.79 -4.08
CA VAL A 45 -0.30 20.97 -4.95
C VAL A 45 -1.33 22.00 -4.47
N TYR A 46 -2.58 21.57 -4.24
CA TYR A 46 -3.63 22.46 -3.77
C TYR A 46 -3.28 23.07 -2.40
N SER A 47 -2.72 22.27 -1.48
CA SER A 47 -2.34 22.72 -0.14
C SER A 47 -1.32 23.86 -0.18
N LYS A 48 -0.31 23.78 -1.05
CA LYS A 48 0.76 24.80 -1.15
C LYS A 48 0.24 26.18 -1.53
N ASP A 49 -0.89 26.25 -2.23
CA ASP A 49 -1.47 27.51 -2.69
C ASP A 49 -2.66 28.00 -1.85
N ASN A 50 -3.41 27.08 -1.24
CA ASN A 50 -4.73 27.41 -0.68
C ASN A 50 -4.92 27.04 0.79
N LEU A 51 -4.03 26.24 1.39
CA LEU A 51 -4.16 25.80 2.78
C LEU A 51 -2.91 26.23 3.58
N PRO A 52 -2.91 27.46 4.15
CA PRO A 52 -1.80 27.99 4.92
C PRO A 52 -1.27 27.04 6.00
N ASP A 53 -2.16 26.29 6.66
CA ASP A 53 -1.80 25.36 7.73
C ASP A 53 -0.95 24.19 7.20
N ILE A 54 -1.38 23.54 6.12
CA ILE A 54 -0.63 22.43 5.51
C ILE A 54 0.62 22.97 4.81
N LYS A 55 0.54 24.12 4.14
CA LYS A 55 1.69 24.79 3.51
C LYS A 55 2.79 25.07 4.54
N GLY A 56 2.43 25.60 5.71
CA GLY A 56 3.36 25.89 6.79
C GLY A 56 4.06 24.62 7.29
N ILE A 57 3.31 23.52 7.42
CA ILE A 57 3.86 22.21 7.79
C ILE A 57 4.86 21.71 6.74
N LEU A 58 4.50 21.79 5.45
CA LEU A 58 5.34 21.32 4.34
C LEU A 58 6.63 22.13 4.24
N ASN A 59 6.53 23.46 4.28
CA ASN A 59 7.68 24.38 4.14
C ASN A 59 8.61 24.38 5.36
N PHE A 60 8.22 23.74 6.47
CA PHE A 60 9.06 23.65 7.66
C PHE A 60 10.26 22.71 7.47
N PHE A 61 10.13 21.70 6.60
CA PHE A 61 11.16 20.70 6.39
C PHE A 61 12.00 21.01 5.16
N SER A 62 13.28 20.63 5.22
CA SER A 62 14.12 20.63 4.03
C SER A 62 13.67 19.54 3.05
N GLU A 63 13.97 19.74 1.76
CA GLU A 63 13.78 18.76 0.68
C GLU A 63 14.30 17.37 1.08
N GLN A 64 15.50 17.32 1.66
CA GLN A 64 16.12 16.07 2.11
C GLN A 64 15.34 15.36 3.23
N GLU A 65 14.76 16.11 4.16
CA GLU A 65 13.95 15.52 5.23
C GLU A 65 12.62 15.01 4.71
N LEU A 66 12.00 15.75 3.78
CA LEU A 66 10.77 15.32 3.12
C LEU A 66 11.01 14.04 2.30
N ASP A 67 12.10 13.98 1.51
CA ASP A 67 12.53 12.80 0.75
C ASP A 67 12.64 11.56 1.64
N GLN A 68 13.22 11.70 2.85
CA GLN A 68 13.34 10.60 3.81
C GLN A 68 11.98 10.11 4.31
N GLU A 69 11.05 11.02 4.64
CA GLU A 69 9.73 10.64 5.12
C GLU A 69 8.87 10.01 4.03
N VAL A 70 8.96 10.51 2.80
CA VAL A 70 8.27 9.92 1.64
C VAL A 70 8.83 8.52 1.35
N GLY A 71 10.15 8.36 1.29
CA GLY A 71 10.79 7.06 1.06
C GLY A 71 10.46 6.03 2.13
N PHE A 72 10.42 6.45 3.41
CA PHE A 72 9.96 5.60 4.50
C PHE A 72 8.51 5.17 4.31
N ALA A 73 7.59 6.12 4.08
CA ALA A 73 6.17 5.84 3.95
C ALA A 73 5.88 4.92 2.75
N ALA A 74 6.53 5.16 1.60
CA ALA A 74 6.43 4.34 0.40
C ALA A 74 6.94 2.90 0.61
N THR A 75 7.94 2.72 1.48
CA THR A 75 8.41 1.38 1.86
C THR A 75 7.40 0.69 2.78
N GLU A 76 6.91 1.41 3.79
CA GLU A 76 6.05 0.83 4.83
C GLU A 76 4.63 0.57 4.35
N ILE A 77 4.11 1.30 3.37
CA ILE A 77 2.80 1.04 2.79
C ILE A 77 2.75 -0.36 2.16
N LEU A 78 3.79 -0.77 1.41
CA LEU A 78 3.83 -2.11 0.81
C LEU A 78 3.90 -3.21 1.88
N GLN A 79 4.69 -3.02 2.94
CA GLN A 79 4.74 -3.96 4.06
C GLN A 79 3.38 -4.06 4.78
N SER A 80 2.70 -2.93 4.95
CA SER A 80 1.39 -2.85 5.59
C SER A 80 0.30 -3.52 4.75
N CYS A 81 0.22 -3.21 3.45
CA CYS A 81 -0.71 -3.83 2.51
C CYS A 81 -0.50 -5.35 2.44
N TYR A 82 0.77 -5.80 2.36
CA TYR A 82 1.10 -7.21 2.36
C TYR A 82 0.70 -7.89 3.68
N GLY A 83 0.97 -7.24 4.82
CA GLY A 83 0.59 -7.73 6.14
C GLY A 83 -0.92 -7.90 6.29
N VAL A 84 -1.71 -6.91 5.88
CA VAL A 84 -3.18 -6.99 5.84
C VAL A 84 -3.64 -8.13 4.93
N ASN A 85 -3.07 -8.24 3.73
CA ASN A 85 -3.45 -9.30 2.80
C ASN A 85 -3.15 -10.70 3.38
N LYS A 86 -2.04 -10.87 4.10
CA LYS A 86 -1.75 -12.11 4.81
C LYS A 86 -2.81 -12.43 5.87
N VAL A 87 -3.28 -11.43 6.62
CA VAL A 87 -4.33 -11.62 7.64
C VAL A 87 -5.64 -12.05 6.99
N VAL A 88 -6.05 -11.41 5.89
CA VAL A 88 -7.27 -11.77 5.14
C VAL A 88 -7.24 -13.23 4.69
N ASN A 89 -6.07 -13.72 4.28
CA ASN A 89 -5.85 -15.10 3.84
C ASN A 89 -5.56 -16.09 4.99
N SER A 90 -5.35 -15.59 6.20
CA SER A 90 -4.94 -16.41 7.33
C SER A 90 -6.09 -17.23 7.87
N LYS A 91 -5.82 -18.51 8.16
CA LYS A 91 -6.70 -19.41 8.92
C LYS A 91 -6.31 -19.51 10.40
N VAL A 92 -5.34 -18.72 10.85
CA VAL A 92 -4.79 -18.81 12.22
C VAL A 92 -5.82 -18.32 13.25
N HIS A 93 -6.64 -17.33 12.89
CA HIS A 93 -7.69 -16.81 13.75
C HIS A 93 -9.02 -16.78 13.00
N ASP A 94 -10.07 -17.26 13.66
CA ASP A 94 -11.43 -17.21 13.13
C ASP A 94 -11.96 -15.77 13.05
N ASN A 95 -11.62 -14.95 14.07
CA ASN A 95 -11.88 -13.52 14.09
C ASN A 95 -10.56 -12.73 14.23
N PRO A 96 -9.89 -12.40 13.10
CA PRO A 96 -8.66 -11.62 13.14
C PRO A 96 -8.84 -10.21 13.73
N GLN A 97 -10.04 -9.62 13.58
CA GLN A 97 -10.31 -8.28 14.12
C GLN A 97 -10.24 -8.30 15.64
N ALA A 98 -10.95 -9.22 16.30
CA ALA A 98 -10.89 -9.38 17.76
C ALA A 98 -9.46 -9.71 18.24
N SER A 99 -8.68 -10.49 17.47
CA SER A 99 -7.28 -10.73 17.81
C SER A 99 -6.44 -9.45 17.73
N GLY A 100 -6.75 -8.54 16.82
CA GLY A 100 -6.09 -7.24 16.71
C GLY A 100 -6.51 -6.29 17.83
N GLU A 101 -7.79 -6.25 18.18
CA GLU A 101 -8.32 -5.46 19.31
C GLU A 101 -7.65 -5.89 20.63
N ASN A 102 -7.58 -7.19 20.90
CA ASN A 102 -6.86 -7.72 22.07
C ASN A 102 -5.38 -7.31 22.10
N LYS A 103 -4.68 -7.31 20.95
CA LYS A 103 -3.29 -6.84 20.86
C LYS A 103 -3.19 -5.33 21.14
N LEU A 104 -4.19 -4.56 20.74
CA LEU A 104 -4.28 -3.12 20.98
C LEU A 104 -4.56 -2.80 22.45
N ASP A 105 -5.46 -3.56 23.10
CA ASP A 105 -5.80 -3.39 24.51
C ASP A 105 -4.59 -3.65 25.43
N LEU A 106 -3.70 -4.56 25.04
CA LEU A 106 -2.42 -4.76 25.75
C LEU A 106 -1.52 -3.51 25.74
N LEU A 107 -1.75 -2.56 24.82
CA LEU A 107 -1.04 -1.28 24.78
C LEU A 107 -1.62 -0.25 25.77
N ALA A 108 -2.84 -0.45 26.28
CA ALA A 108 -3.42 0.41 27.31
C ALA A 108 -2.65 0.33 28.64
N GLY A 109 -1.95 -0.79 28.89
CA GLY A 109 -1.08 -0.95 30.05
C GLY A 109 0.35 -0.39 29.85
N GLN A 110 0.67 0.13 28.67
CA GLN A 110 2.02 0.55 28.33
C GLN A 110 2.11 2.07 28.26
N ALA A 111 2.92 2.65 29.15
CA ALA A 111 3.24 4.07 29.11
C ALA A 111 3.84 4.42 27.74
N THR A 112 3.33 5.50 27.15
CA THR A 112 3.86 6.02 25.89
C THR A 112 4.97 7.04 26.16
N LYS A 113 5.71 7.42 25.11
CA LYS A 113 6.61 8.56 25.21
C LYS A 113 5.75 9.82 25.32
N PRO A 114 5.89 10.65 26.37
CA PRO A 114 5.07 11.84 26.54
C PRO A 114 5.09 12.75 25.29
N ASP A 115 6.25 12.87 24.65
CA ASP A 115 6.43 13.70 23.44
C ASP A 115 5.61 13.21 22.23
N ASP A 116 5.37 11.90 22.08
CA ASP A 116 4.60 11.37 20.95
C ASP A 116 3.11 11.70 21.11
N TYR A 117 2.57 11.54 22.32
CA TYR A 117 1.18 11.87 22.63
C TYR A 117 0.92 13.37 22.55
N THR A 118 1.75 14.18 23.22
CA THR A 118 1.61 15.64 23.21
C THR A 118 1.69 16.19 21.80
N ALA A 119 2.67 15.75 21.00
CA ALA A 119 2.78 16.16 19.59
C ALA A 119 1.54 15.78 18.78
N ALA A 120 1.00 14.56 18.94
CA ALA A 120 -0.19 14.15 18.21
C ALA A 120 -1.42 15.00 18.60
N VAL A 121 -1.61 15.29 19.89
CA VAL A 121 -2.71 16.16 20.35
C VAL A 121 -2.56 17.58 19.80
N GLU A 122 -1.34 18.14 19.82
CA GLU A 122 -1.05 19.44 19.23
C GLU A 122 -1.32 19.47 17.72
N VAL A 123 -0.96 18.41 16.98
CA VAL A 123 -1.26 18.30 15.55
C VAL A 123 -2.75 18.44 15.30
N ASN A 124 -3.58 17.73 16.05
CA ASN A 124 -5.02 17.82 15.89
C ASN A 124 -5.59 19.19 16.27
N ASN A 125 -5.08 19.79 17.35
CA ASN A 125 -5.73 20.95 17.97
C ASN A 125 -5.21 22.30 17.48
N LEU A 126 -3.94 22.36 17.06
CA LEU A 126 -3.23 23.60 16.77
C LEU A 126 -2.72 23.66 15.33
N PHE A 127 -2.11 22.58 14.84
CA PHE A 127 -1.49 22.61 13.51
C PHE A 127 -2.48 22.36 12.38
N MET A 128 -3.52 21.55 12.62
CA MET A 128 -4.55 21.25 11.63
C MET A 128 -5.78 22.10 11.92
N ASN A 129 -5.89 23.28 11.30
CA ASN A 129 -7.12 24.08 11.39
C ASN A 129 -8.22 23.44 10.54
N TRP A 130 -8.95 22.50 11.14
CA TRP A 130 -10.03 21.78 10.47
C TRP A 130 -11.11 22.70 9.92
N GLY A 131 -11.36 23.85 10.55
CA GLY A 131 -12.31 24.84 10.05
C GLY A 131 -11.90 25.41 8.68
N ASN A 132 -10.62 25.72 8.51
CA ASN A 132 -10.06 26.19 7.24
C ASN A 132 -10.09 25.08 6.18
N ILE A 133 -9.62 23.89 6.53
CA ILE A 133 -9.58 22.73 5.64
C ILE A 133 -10.99 22.37 5.13
N VAL A 134 -11.98 22.33 6.02
CA VAL A 134 -13.38 22.01 5.67
C VAL A 134 -13.98 23.06 4.75
N LYS A 135 -13.77 24.35 5.04
CA LYS A 135 -14.27 25.48 4.24
C LYS A 135 -13.56 25.64 2.89
N SER A 136 -12.47 24.92 2.66
CA SER A 136 -11.78 24.94 1.37
C SER A 136 -12.70 24.48 0.23
N ASN A 137 -12.59 25.11 -0.94
CA ASN A 137 -13.34 24.71 -2.12
C ASN A 137 -12.77 23.46 -2.82
N TYR A 138 -11.75 22.84 -2.25
CA TYR A 138 -11.19 21.60 -2.77
C TYR A 138 -12.23 20.48 -2.71
N THR A 139 -12.43 19.83 -3.84
CA THR A 139 -13.13 18.55 -3.93
C THR A 139 -12.24 17.64 -4.75
N ASN A 140 -11.89 16.48 -4.20
CA ASN A 140 -11.20 15.46 -4.94
C ASN A 140 -12.21 14.75 -5.82
N ASN A 141 -12.44 15.28 -7.03
CA ASN A 141 -13.34 14.72 -8.03
C ASN A 141 -12.77 13.46 -8.70
N SER A 142 -11.94 12.69 -7.99
CA SER A 142 -11.45 11.42 -8.51
C SER A 142 -12.59 10.39 -8.43
N ASP A 143 -13.45 10.40 -9.44
CA ASP A 143 -14.24 9.23 -9.89
C ASP A 143 -13.34 7.99 -10.19
N ASP A 144 -12.03 8.17 -10.06
CA ASP A 144 -10.93 7.29 -10.40
C ASP A 144 -10.65 6.17 -9.39
N ILE A 145 -11.03 6.24 -8.11
CA ILE A 145 -10.67 5.12 -7.18
C ILE A 145 -11.31 3.81 -7.63
N PHE A 146 -12.57 3.85 -8.03
CA PHE A 146 -13.25 2.69 -8.59
C PHE A 146 -12.60 2.22 -9.90
N LEU A 147 -12.22 3.15 -10.78
CA LEU A 147 -11.53 2.84 -12.04
C LEU A 147 -10.11 2.28 -11.82
N ARG A 148 -9.39 2.77 -10.81
CA ARG A 148 -8.08 2.26 -10.37
C ARG A 148 -8.20 0.84 -9.84
N ILE A 149 -9.21 0.57 -9.00
CA ILE A 149 -9.51 -0.79 -8.54
C ILE A 149 -9.81 -1.70 -9.74
N LYS A 150 -10.69 -1.29 -10.66
CA LYS A 150 -11.00 -2.04 -11.90
C LYS A 150 -9.76 -2.26 -12.78
N SER A 151 -8.89 -1.26 -12.92
CA SER A 151 -7.66 -1.35 -13.72
C SER A 151 -6.67 -2.36 -13.15
N ILE A 152 -6.59 -2.51 -11.82
CA ILE A 152 -5.77 -3.56 -11.20
C ILE A 152 -6.33 -4.95 -11.52
N GLU A 153 -7.65 -5.13 -11.53
CA GLU A 153 -8.27 -6.40 -11.94
C GLU A 153 -8.01 -6.70 -13.42
N GLU A 154 -8.15 -5.72 -14.30
CA GLU A 154 -7.88 -5.88 -15.73
C GLU A 154 -6.41 -6.19 -16.01
N THR A 155 -5.50 -5.53 -15.30
CA THR A 155 -4.08 -5.88 -15.32
C THR A 155 -3.85 -7.34 -14.88
N ASN A 156 -4.49 -7.77 -13.79
CA ASN A 156 -4.37 -9.14 -13.29
C ASN A 156 -4.90 -10.15 -14.32
N LYS A 157 -5.99 -9.79 -15.02
CA LYS A 157 -6.56 -10.56 -16.12
C LYS A 157 -5.57 -10.69 -17.29
N ASN A 158 -4.96 -9.60 -17.72
CA ASN A 158 -3.98 -9.59 -18.82
C ASN A 158 -2.73 -10.39 -18.46
N TRP A 159 -2.18 -10.21 -17.26
CA TRP A 159 -1.06 -11.03 -16.78
C TRP A 159 -1.40 -12.52 -16.77
N PHE A 160 -2.61 -12.87 -16.35
CA PHE A 160 -3.05 -14.26 -16.35
C PHE A 160 -3.16 -14.80 -17.79
N GLN A 161 -3.72 -14.02 -18.71
CA GLN A 161 -3.76 -14.34 -20.14
C GLN A 161 -2.36 -14.62 -20.69
N ASP A 162 -1.38 -13.75 -20.42
CA ASP A 162 0.00 -13.95 -20.84
C ASP A 162 0.58 -15.28 -20.30
N LYS A 163 0.28 -15.64 -19.05
CA LYS A 163 0.73 -16.92 -18.46
C LYS A 163 0.06 -18.13 -19.09
N VAL A 164 -1.17 -17.98 -19.55
CA VAL A 164 -1.89 -19.01 -20.29
C VAL A 164 -1.29 -19.19 -21.67
N ASP A 165 -0.95 -18.10 -22.35
CA ASP A 165 -0.29 -18.12 -23.65
C ASP A 165 1.12 -18.72 -23.56
N ASP A 166 1.90 -18.37 -22.54
CA ASP A 166 3.18 -19.00 -22.22
C ASP A 166 3.04 -20.53 -22.05
N LEU A 167 1.97 -20.97 -21.39
CA LEU A 167 1.70 -22.38 -21.18
C LEU A 167 1.31 -23.09 -22.49
N LYS A 168 0.40 -22.48 -23.27
CA LYS A 168 0.04 -22.98 -24.60
C LYS A 168 1.29 -23.17 -25.44
N ALA A 169 2.17 -22.16 -25.49
CA ALA A 169 3.42 -22.22 -26.24
C ALA A 169 4.33 -23.36 -25.76
N GLN A 170 4.49 -23.55 -24.45
CA GLN A 170 5.30 -24.65 -23.89
C GLN A 170 4.73 -26.03 -24.22
N VAL A 171 3.41 -26.20 -24.15
CA VAL A 171 2.75 -27.46 -24.50
C VAL A 171 2.92 -27.76 -25.99
N LEU A 172 2.67 -26.79 -26.86
CA LEU A 172 2.85 -26.96 -28.32
C LEU A 172 4.31 -27.24 -28.68
N ALA A 173 5.26 -26.54 -28.07
CA ALA A 173 6.69 -26.81 -28.27
C ALA A 173 7.11 -28.22 -27.83
N ALA A 174 6.45 -28.80 -26.82
CA ALA A 174 6.69 -30.19 -26.43
C ALA A 174 6.16 -31.19 -27.47
N TYR A 175 5.01 -30.90 -28.10
CA TYR A 175 4.52 -31.66 -29.25
C TYR A 175 5.52 -31.55 -30.43
N ASP A 176 5.96 -30.33 -30.76
CA ASP A 176 6.87 -30.09 -31.88
C ASP A 176 8.22 -30.78 -31.71
N ASN A 177 8.79 -30.75 -30.51
CA ASN A 177 10.03 -31.49 -30.19
C ASN A 177 9.85 -33.01 -30.36
N LEU A 178 8.71 -33.56 -29.96
CA LEU A 178 8.44 -34.99 -30.08
C LEU A 178 8.29 -35.40 -31.55
N MET A 179 7.68 -34.55 -32.38
CA MET A 179 7.61 -34.75 -33.83
C MET A 179 9.00 -34.72 -34.48
N SER A 180 9.84 -33.75 -34.14
CA SER A 180 11.23 -33.68 -34.65
C SER A 180 12.02 -34.96 -34.32
N GLN A 181 11.82 -35.50 -33.11
CA GLN A 181 12.49 -36.74 -32.70
C GLN A 181 11.96 -37.99 -33.41
N PHE A 182 10.73 -37.98 -33.93
CA PHE A 182 10.23 -39.04 -34.81
C PHE A 182 10.91 -39.03 -36.18
N ASP A 183 11.36 -37.85 -36.65
CA ASP A 183 12.09 -37.69 -37.91
C ASP A 183 13.55 -38.13 -37.82
N GLU A 184 14.13 -38.12 -36.61
CA GLU A 184 15.52 -38.49 -36.34
C GLU A 184 15.74 -39.99 -36.07
N GLN A 185 14.70 -40.83 -36.06
CA GLN A 185 14.83 -42.27 -35.80
C GLN A 185 15.35 -43.05 -37.02
N GLU A 186 16.22 -44.04 -36.79
CA GLU A 186 16.69 -44.98 -37.84
C GLU A 186 15.54 -45.80 -38.45
N ASP A 187 14.53 -46.16 -37.65
CA ASP A 187 13.30 -46.81 -38.11
C ASP A 187 12.13 -45.81 -38.10
N PRO A 188 11.46 -45.57 -39.25
CA PRO A 188 10.41 -44.55 -39.34
C PRO A 188 9.19 -44.92 -38.48
N VAL A 189 8.79 -43.99 -37.61
CA VAL A 189 7.55 -44.08 -36.84
C VAL A 189 6.36 -44.21 -37.81
N PRO A 190 5.44 -45.19 -37.61
CA PRO A 190 4.32 -45.43 -38.53
C PRO A 190 3.50 -44.16 -38.82
N GLN A 191 3.12 -43.97 -40.09
CA GLN A 191 2.42 -42.75 -40.53
C GLN A 191 1.08 -42.53 -39.81
N GLU A 192 0.40 -43.61 -39.42
CA GLU A 192 -0.84 -43.56 -38.63
C GLU A 192 -0.62 -42.91 -37.27
N VAL A 193 0.51 -43.20 -36.61
CA VAL A 193 0.90 -42.62 -35.33
C VAL A 193 1.26 -41.15 -35.49
N ARG A 194 1.94 -40.78 -36.58
CA ARG A 194 2.28 -39.38 -36.91
C ARG A 194 1.02 -38.53 -37.17
N ASN A 195 0.09 -39.05 -37.99
CA ASN A 195 -1.15 -38.35 -38.29
C ASN A 195 -2.02 -38.16 -37.05
N HIS A 196 -2.09 -39.18 -36.17
CA HIS A 196 -2.79 -39.08 -34.90
C HIS A 196 -2.17 -38.01 -33.99
N PHE A 197 -0.84 -37.95 -33.91
CA PHE A 197 -0.14 -36.97 -33.09
C PHE A 197 -0.33 -35.53 -33.58
N ILE A 198 -0.32 -35.30 -34.90
CA ILE A 198 -0.64 -34.00 -35.51
C ILE A 198 -2.07 -33.58 -35.18
N ALA A 199 -3.04 -34.49 -35.27
CA ALA A 199 -4.44 -34.21 -34.93
C ALA A 199 -4.61 -33.83 -33.44
N VAL A 200 -3.90 -34.52 -32.53
CA VAL A 200 -3.91 -34.20 -31.09
C VAL A 200 -3.28 -32.83 -30.81
N ARG A 201 -2.16 -32.50 -31.46
CA ARG A 201 -1.53 -31.17 -31.37
C ARG A 201 -2.48 -30.07 -31.84
N GLN A 202 -3.10 -30.22 -33.02
CA GLN A 202 -4.03 -29.24 -33.58
C GLN A 202 -5.27 -29.05 -32.71
N LYS A 203 -5.85 -30.15 -32.21
CA LYS A 203 -6.98 -30.11 -31.28
C LYS A 203 -6.60 -29.44 -29.97
N THR A 204 -5.38 -29.67 -29.46
CA THR A 204 -4.85 -28.99 -28.27
C THR A 204 -4.70 -27.48 -28.51
N GLU A 205 -4.14 -27.07 -29.64
CA GLU A 205 -4.00 -25.67 -30.03
C GLU A 205 -5.34 -24.96 -30.19
N GLN A 206 -6.31 -25.62 -30.84
CA GLN A 206 -7.67 -25.13 -31.00
C GLN A 206 -8.36 -24.98 -29.65
N ASN A 207 -8.29 -26.00 -28.79
CA ASN A 207 -8.84 -25.96 -27.44
C ASN A 207 -8.28 -24.81 -26.58
N PHE A 208 -6.96 -24.55 -26.63
CA PHE A 208 -6.37 -23.40 -25.95
C PHE A 208 -6.86 -22.08 -26.56
N SER A 209 -6.98 -22.00 -27.89
CA SER A 209 -7.44 -20.78 -28.57
C SER A 209 -8.91 -20.49 -28.28
N GLU A 210 -9.79 -21.48 -28.29
CA GLU A 210 -11.21 -21.35 -27.95
C GLU A 210 -11.38 -20.93 -26.47
N ALA A 211 -10.60 -21.52 -25.55
CA ALA A 211 -10.60 -21.14 -24.13
C ALA A 211 -10.17 -19.68 -23.88
N ILE A 212 -9.33 -19.12 -24.76
CA ILE A 212 -8.89 -17.72 -24.72
C ILE A 212 -9.91 -16.78 -25.37
N THR A 213 -10.59 -17.23 -26.44
CA THR A 213 -11.51 -16.41 -27.23
C THR A 213 -12.85 -16.22 -26.50
N ASP A 214 -13.32 -17.25 -25.79
CA ASP A 214 -14.50 -17.21 -24.92
C ASP A 214 -14.12 -16.77 -23.50
N PHE A 215 -13.31 -15.73 -23.35
CA PHE A 215 -12.89 -15.23 -22.04
C PHE A 215 -14.13 -14.80 -21.22
N PRO A 216 -14.60 -15.60 -20.24
CA PRO A 216 -15.83 -15.30 -19.55
C PRO A 216 -15.57 -14.18 -18.53
N GLN A 217 -16.60 -13.42 -18.19
CA GLN A 217 -16.57 -12.49 -17.05
C GLN A 217 -16.43 -13.19 -15.68
N ASP A 218 -16.30 -14.51 -15.69
CA ASP A 218 -16.31 -15.37 -14.51
C ASP A 218 -15.14 -16.38 -14.57
N ASN A 219 -14.38 -16.41 -13.48
CA ASN A 219 -13.22 -17.28 -13.27
C ASN A 219 -13.60 -18.78 -13.22
N ASP A 220 -14.88 -19.10 -12.97
CA ASP A 220 -15.40 -20.47 -12.84
C ASP A 220 -15.32 -21.28 -14.14
N ASN A 221 -15.66 -20.68 -15.28
CA ASN A 221 -15.63 -21.37 -16.56
C ASN A 221 -14.19 -21.60 -17.03
N LEU A 222 -13.29 -20.64 -16.81
CA LEU A 222 -11.87 -20.75 -17.15
C LEU A 222 -11.20 -21.93 -16.44
N VAL A 223 -11.40 -22.03 -15.13
CA VAL A 223 -10.84 -23.11 -14.31
C VAL A 223 -11.35 -24.48 -14.73
N ASN A 224 -12.65 -24.60 -15.01
CA ASN A 224 -13.26 -25.86 -15.43
C ASN A 224 -12.77 -26.26 -16.82
N ILE A 225 -12.61 -25.29 -17.73
CA ILE A 225 -11.98 -25.50 -19.04
C ILE A 225 -10.54 -25.97 -18.87
N PHE A 226 -9.72 -25.34 -18.01
CA PHE A 226 -8.35 -25.80 -17.73
C PHE A 226 -8.29 -27.22 -17.16
N LEU A 227 -9.18 -27.53 -16.21
CA LEU A 227 -9.31 -28.86 -15.62
C LEU A 227 -9.70 -29.91 -16.66
N GLU A 228 -10.68 -29.61 -17.50
CA GLU A 228 -11.11 -30.50 -18.58
C GLU A 228 -10.02 -30.70 -19.63
N LEU A 229 -9.39 -29.62 -20.10
CA LEU A 229 -8.29 -29.69 -21.08
C LEU A 229 -7.11 -30.47 -20.52
N PHE A 230 -6.76 -30.26 -19.26
CA PHE A 230 -5.72 -31.05 -18.61
C PHE A 230 -6.09 -32.53 -18.49
N ASN A 231 -7.32 -32.84 -18.06
CA ASN A 231 -7.77 -34.23 -17.93
C ASN A 231 -7.81 -34.92 -19.30
N LYS A 232 -8.32 -34.25 -20.33
CA LYS A 232 -8.33 -34.72 -21.73
C LYS A 232 -6.91 -34.95 -22.24
N LEU A 233 -5.98 -34.01 -22.02
CA LEU A 233 -4.59 -34.13 -22.45
C LEU A 233 -3.85 -35.25 -21.72
N LYS A 234 -4.09 -35.40 -20.41
CA LYS A 234 -3.55 -36.51 -19.61
C LYS A 234 -4.09 -37.86 -20.10
N GLU A 235 -5.37 -37.93 -20.42
CA GLU A 235 -6.02 -39.15 -20.94
C GLU A 235 -5.50 -39.48 -22.34
N GLU A 236 -5.42 -38.52 -23.25
CA GLU A 236 -4.89 -38.68 -24.61
C GLU A 236 -3.41 -39.11 -24.58
N LEU A 237 -2.56 -38.51 -23.74
CA LEU A 237 -1.17 -38.95 -23.56
C LEU A 237 -1.05 -40.38 -23.02
N ASN A 238 -1.95 -40.78 -22.10
CA ASN A 238 -2.00 -42.16 -21.61
C ASN A 238 -2.46 -43.13 -22.70
N ASN A 239 -3.43 -42.73 -23.52
CA ASN A 239 -3.93 -43.53 -24.63
C ASN A 239 -2.86 -43.72 -25.72
N ILE A 240 -2.12 -42.66 -26.07
CA ILE A 240 -0.97 -42.74 -26.98
C ILE A 240 0.09 -43.70 -26.42
N LEU A 241 0.43 -43.58 -25.12
CA LEU A 241 1.35 -44.51 -24.45
C LEU A 241 0.87 -45.96 -24.52
N GLN A 242 -0.43 -46.18 -24.38
CA GLN A 242 -1.04 -47.50 -24.39
C GLN A 242 -1.05 -48.09 -25.82
N GLN A 243 -1.39 -47.30 -26.83
CA GLN A 243 -1.34 -47.71 -28.23
C GLN A 243 0.08 -48.01 -28.71
N ILE A 244 1.07 -47.19 -28.31
CA ILE A 244 2.49 -47.46 -28.59
C ILE A 244 2.91 -48.80 -27.97
N LYS A 245 2.48 -49.10 -26.73
CA LYS A 245 2.74 -50.41 -26.12
C LYS A 245 2.06 -51.54 -26.88
N GLU A 246 0.80 -51.40 -27.26
CA GLU A 246 0.04 -52.43 -27.98
C GLU A 246 0.61 -52.68 -29.38
N THR A 247 1.16 -51.65 -30.03
CA THR A 247 1.82 -51.75 -31.34
C THR A 247 3.15 -52.51 -31.24
N ILE A 248 3.84 -52.43 -30.09
CA ILE A 248 5.17 -53.02 -29.88
C ILE A 248 5.10 -54.41 -29.25
N PHE A 249 4.16 -54.64 -28.33
CA PHE A 249 4.03 -55.88 -27.57
C PHE A 249 2.85 -56.76 -28.02
N GLY A 250 2.01 -56.28 -28.95
CA GLY A 250 0.73 -56.89 -29.26
C GLY A 250 -0.27 -56.73 -28.11
N LYS A 251 -1.51 -57.19 -28.32
CA LYS A 251 -2.58 -57.19 -27.29
C LYS A 251 -2.41 -58.28 -26.22
N ASP A 252 -1.48 -59.21 -26.42
CA ASP A 252 -1.26 -60.32 -25.50
C ASP A 252 -0.34 -59.89 -24.34
N GLU A 253 -0.93 -59.79 -23.15
CA GLU A 253 -0.25 -59.31 -21.96
C GLU A 253 0.58 -60.37 -21.21
N SER A 254 0.66 -61.61 -21.72
CA SER A 254 1.36 -62.69 -21.05
C SER A 254 2.86 -62.42 -20.88
N LYS A 255 3.45 -62.92 -19.78
CA LYS A 255 4.89 -62.72 -19.47
C LYS A 255 5.82 -63.26 -20.57
N ALA A 256 5.40 -64.31 -21.28
CA ALA A 256 6.16 -64.92 -22.37
C ALA A 256 6.11 -64.06 -23.64
N ALA A 257 4.92 -63.64 -24.08
CA ALA A 257 4.74 -62.75 -25.23
C ALA A 257 5.43 -61.39 -25.03
N LYS A 258 5.37 -60.82 -23.81
CA LYS A 258 6.10 -59.58 -23.45
C LYS A 258 7.62 -59.74 -23.46
N ALA A 259 8.15 -60.95 -23.27
CA ALA A 259 9.59 -61.22 -23.28
C ALA A 259 10.11 -61.40 -24.71
N GLU A 260 9.39 -62.15 -25.56
CA GLU A 260 9.68 -62.31 -26.98
C GLU A 260 9.59 -60.97 -27.73
N ALA A 261 8.49 -60.23 -27.57
CA ALA A 261 8.33 -58.91 -28.20
C ALA A 261 9.35 -57.87 -27.69
N LYS A 262 9.84 -57.99 -26.45
CA LYS A 262 10.95 -57.16 -25.92
C LYS A 262 12.29 -57.46 -26.60
N GLN A 263 12.49 -58.70 -27.01
CA GLN A 263 13.72 -59.17 -27.63
C GLN A 263 13.73 -58.82 -29.12
N GLU A 264 12.56 -58.92 -29.78
CA GLU A 264 12.34 -58.59 -31.19
C GLU A 264 12.28 -57.08 -31.47
N ASN A 265 11.68 -56.29 -30.57
CA ASN A 265 11.50 -54.84 -30.72
C ASN A 265 12.38 -54.01 -29.76
N LYS A 266 13.57 -54.51 -29.40
CA LYS A 266 14.43 -53.93 -28.35
C LYS A 266 14.72 -52.43 -28.53
N GLY A 267 14.97 -51.98 -29.77
CA GLY A 267 15.13 -50.55 -30.10
C GLY A 267 13.88 -49.71 -29.81
N LYS A 268 12.68 -50.23 -30.15
CA LYS A 268 11.39 -49.58 -29.86
C LYS A 268 11.08 -49.52 -28.36
N VAL A 269 11.57 -50.49 -27.57
CA VAL A 269 11.42 -50.49 -26.10
C VAL A 269 12.26 -49.41 -25.43
N ASP A 270 13.46 -49.15 -25.94
CA ASP A 270 14.31 -48.07 -25.43
C ASP A 270 13.78 -46.69 -25.85
N ILE A 271 13.17 -46.57 -27.04
CA ILE A 271 12.39 -45.40 -27.46
C ILE A 271 11.22 -45.14 -26.48
N ILE A 272 10.46 -46.16 -26.05
CA ILE A 272 9.39 -45.99 -25.03
C ILE A 272 9.97 -45.48 -23.71
N LYS A 273 11.09 -46.06 -23.24
CA LYS A 273 11.71 -45.61 -21.98
C LYS A 273 12.18 -44.16 -22.09
N PHE A 274 12.74 -43.78 -23.23
CA PHE A 274 13.17 -42.42 -23.51
C PHE A 274 11.97 -41.46 -23.54
N LEU A 275 10.95 -41.71 -24.37
CA LEU A 275 9.72 -40.92 -24.45
C LEU A 275 9.05 -40.76 -23.08
N LYS A 276 8.94 -41.85 -22.31
CA LYS A 276 8.34 -41.84 -20.98
C LYS A 276 9.15 -41.04 -19.97
N SER A 277 10.48 -41.11 -20.01
CA SER A 277 11.35 -40.48 -19.01
C SER A 277 11.76 -39.04 -19.33
N LYS A 278 11.92 -38.71 -20.61
CA LYS A 278 12.46 -37.42 -21.08
C LYS A 278 11.42 -36.47 -21.65
N VAL A 279 10.25 -36.96 -22.06
CA VAL A 279 9.20 -36.10 -22.63
C VAL A 279 7.94 -36.10 -21.78
N ILE A 280 7.36 -37.27 -21.53
CA ILE A 280 6.06 -37.38 -20.84
C ILE A 280 6.18 -37.02 -19.36
N ARG A 281 7.21 -37.51 -18.67
CA ARG A 281 7.37 -37.25 -17.22
C ARG A 281 7.69 -35.78 -16.92
N PRO A 282 8.59 -35.08 -17.66
CA PRO A 282 8.81 -33.66 -17.47
C PRO A 282 7.57 -32.81 -17.78
N ALA A 283 6.84 -33.11 -18.88
CA ALA A 283 5.58 -32.45 -19.20
C ALA A 283 4.55 -32.62 -18.08
N MET A 284 4.36 -33.85 -17.57
CA MET A 284 3.45 -34.12 -16.45
C MET A 284 3.85 -33.42 -15.14
N VAL A 285 5.15 -33.20 -14.90
CA VAL A 285 5.64 -32.46 -13.71
C VAL A 285 5.39 -30.96 -13.87
N GLY A 286 5.67 -30.40 -15.05
CA GLY A 286 5.36 -29.00 -15.37
C GLY A 286 3.86 -28.72 -15.21
N ILE A 287 3.03 -29.58 -15.79
CA ILE A 287 1.58 -29.43 -15.70
C ILE A 287 1.06 -29.64 -14.27
N ARG A 288 1.62 -30.57 -13.47
CA ARG A 288 1.25 -30.71 -12.05
C ARG A 288 1.59 -29.48 -11.20
N ARG A 289 2.73 -28.83 -11.45
CA ARG A 289 3.10 -27.59 -10.76
C ARG A 289 2.10 -26.48 -11.07
N LEU A 290 1.72 -26.35 -12.34
CA LEU A 290 0.71 -25.41 -12.79
C LEU A 290 -0.68 -25.75 -12.23
N PHE A 291 -1.04 -27.02 -12.15
CA PHE A 291 -2.28 -27.48 -11.53
C PHE A 291 -2.34 -27.15 -10.04
N THR A 292 -1.21 -27.17 -9.34
CA THR A 292 -1.15 -26.79 -7.92
C THR A 292 -1.35 -25.27 -7.76
N GLN A 293 -0.94 -24.47 -8.75
CA GLN A 293 -1.21 -23.02 -8.79
C GLN A 293 -2.66 -22.73 -9.18
N GLY A 294 -3.19 -23.44 -10.20
CA GLY A 294 -4.58 -23.36 -10.64
C GLY A 294 -5.58 -23.82 -9.57
N LYS A 295 -5.32 -24.94 -8.89
CA LYS A 295 -6.17 -25.48 -7.80
C LYS A 295 -6.37 -24.48 -6.66
N LYS A 296 -5.35 -23.67 -6.33
CA LYS A 296 -5.47 -22.61 -5.33
C LYS A 296 -6.39 -21.48 -5.77
N LEU A 297 -6.45 -21.19 -7.08
CA LEU A 297 -7.40 -20.22 -7.64
C LEU A 297 -8.85 -20.74 -7.53
N VAL A 298 -9.07 -22.06 -7.72
CA VAL A 298 -10.38 -22.72 -7.61
C VAL A 298 -10.95 -22.72 -6.19
N GLU A 299 -10.10 -22.84 -5.17
CA GLU A 299 -10.54 -22.86 -3.77
C GLU A 299 -11.14 -21.52 -3.30
N PHE A 300 -11.02 -20.45 -4.08
CA PHE A 300 -11.57 -19.11 -3.79
C PHE A 300 -12.64 -18.64 -4.79
N LYS A 301 -13.18 -19.56 -5.59
CA LYS A 301 -14.18 -19.38 -6.66
C LYS A 301 -15.40 -18.49 -6.32
N ASP A 302 -15.93 -18.58 -5.10
CA ASP A 302 -17.20 -17.91 -4.74
C ASP A 302 -17.05 -16.41 -4.38
N GLN A 303 -15.97 -15.73 -4.83
CA GLN A 303 -15.61 -14.35 -4.39
C GLN A 303 -15.55 -13.30 -5.51
N ALA A 304 -15.80 -13.66 -6.77
CA ALA A 304 -15.71 -12.72 -7.90
C ALA A 304 -17.01 -11.89 -8.03
N ASN A 305 -17.07 -10.75 -7.35
CA ASN A 305 -18.33 -10.03 -7.13
C ASN A 305 -18.56 -8.81 -8.04
N TYR A 306 -17.99 -8.79 -9.23
CA TYR A 306 -18.08 -7.65 -10.14
C TYR A 306 -18.78 -7.94 -11.47
N ALA A 307 -19.45 -9.10 -11.60
CA ALA A 307 -20.30 -9.38 -12.75
C ALA A 307 -21.46 -8.36 -12.91
N GLN A 308 -21.74 -7.53 -11.89
CA GLN A 308 -22.68 -6.41 -11.98
C GLN A 308 -22.11 -5.15 -11.29
N ASP A 309 -22.38 -3.97 -11.86
CA ASP A 309 -21.98 -2.63 -11.38
C ASP A 309 -22.66 -2.22 -10.04
N ASN A 310 -23.20 -3.20 -9.30
CA ASN A 310 -23.88 -3.06 -8.01
C ASN A 310 -22.98 -2.54 -6.89
N LEU A 311 -21.66 -2.47 -7.07
CA LEU A 311 -20.80 -1.81 -6.10
C LEU A 311 -20.98 -0.30 -6.09
N LYS A 312 -21.24 0.34 -7.24
CA LYS A 312 -21.42 1.79 -7.29
C LYS A 312 -22.59 2.25 -6.40
N SER A 313 -23.60 1.40 -6.19
CA SER A 313 -24.73 1.69 -5.31
C SER A 313 -24.41 1.54 -3.81
N GLN A 314 -23.29 0.92 -3.45
CA GLN A 314 -22.81 0.79 -2.07
C GLN A 314 -21.89 1.94 -1.63
N PHE A 315 -21.59 2.87 -2.53
CA PHE A 315 -20.69 3.98 -2.29
C PHE A 315 -21.51 5.14 -1.71
N GLY A 316 -21.13 5.57 -0.50
CA GLY A 316 -21.73 6.70 0.19
C GLY A 316 -20.72 7.80 0.47
N SER A 317 -21.20 9.00 0.78
CA SER A 317 -20.33 10.10 1.19
C SER A 317 -19.68 9.77 2.54
N VAL A 318 -18.36 9.93 2.61
CA VAL A 318 -17.62 9.81 3.86
C VAL A 318 -17.90 11.06 4.72
N VAL A 319 -18.35 10.85 5.96
CA VAL A 319 -18.57 11.93 6.94
C VAL A 319 -17.76 11.62 8.19
N SER A 320 -17.11 12.63 8.75
CA SER A 320 -16.41 12.56 10.03
C SER A 320 -16.92 13.64 10.98
N ASN A 321 -16.87 13.34 12.28
CA ASN A 321 -16.98 14.36 13.32
C ASN A 321 -15.57 14.85 13.69
N TYR A 322 -15.33 16.15 13.53
CA TYR A 322 -14.10 16.81 13.98
C TYR A 322 -14.32 17.48 15.34
N GLY A 323 -13.25 17.56 16.14
CA GLY A 323 -13.28 18.23 17.44
C GLY A 323 -11.89 18.30 18.07
N GLY A 324 -11.71 19.25 18.98
CA GLY A 324 -10.51 19.33 19.80
C GLY A 324 -10.37 18.08 20.67
N ILE A 325 -9.14 17.63 20.88
CA ILE A 325 -8.80 16.52 21.76
C ILE A 325 -8.33 17.09 23.09
N THR A 326 -9.04 16.77 24.17
CA THR A 326 -8.57 17.09 25.51
C THR A 326 -7.40 16.18 25.88
N PRO A 327 -6.22 16.72 26.27
CA PRO A 327 -5.09 15.92 26.69
C PRO A 327 -5.41 15.09 27.93
N LEU A 328 -4.83 13.89 27.99
CA LEU A 328 -4.83 13.04 29.17
C LEU A 328 -3.57 13.29 30.00
N PRO A 329 -3.68 13.33 31.34
CA PRO A 329 -2.53 13.55 32.22
C PRO A 329 -1.52 12.41 32.19
N THR A 330 -1.97 11.17 31.94
CA THR A 330 -1.12 9.97 31.87
C THR A 330 -1.48 9.14 30.64
N PRO A 331 -0.96 9.48 29.46
CA PRO A 331 -1.31 8.81 28.22
C PRO A 331 -0.63 7.45 28.06
N THR A 332 -1.31 6.56 27.35
CA THR A 332 -0.84 5.21 27.00
C THR A 332 -0.55 5.11 25.50
N ASN A 333 0.10 4.03 25.08
CA ASN A 333 0.31 3.77 23.64
C ASN A 333 -1.01 3.64 22.88
N LEU A 334 -2.06 3.10 23.53
CA LEU A 334 -3.40 3.04 22.95
C LEU A 334 -3.98 4.45 22.70
N ASP A 335 -3.78 5.37 23.64
CA ASP A 335 -4.26 6.75 23.50
C ASP A 335 -3.61 7.46 22.31
N VAL A 336 -2.30 7.25 22.10
CA VAL A 336 -1.61 7.78 20.91
C VAL A 336 -2.22 7.21 19.63
N VAL A 337 -2.44 5.89 19.56
CA VAL A 337 -3.08 5.26 18.38
C VAL A 337 -4.46 5.86 18.11
N ASN A 338 -5.26 6.08 19.16
CA ASN A 338 -6.60 6.67 19.04
C ASN A 338 -6.55 8.11 18.52
N VAL A 339 -5.61 8.92 19.01
CA VAL A 339 -5.39 10.29 18.52
C VAL A 339 -4.97 10.28 17.05
N LEU A 340 -4.00 9.43 16.68
CA LEU A 340 -3.57 9.27 15.29
C LEU A 340 -4.72 8.81 14.38
N GLY A 341 -5.58 7.92 14.86
CA GLY A 341 -6.78 7.48 14.16
C GLY A 341 -7.74 8.63 13.87
N LYS A 342 -7.96 9.54 14.84
CA LYS A 342 -8.80 10.73 14.67
C LYS A 342 -8.21 11.72 13.66
N ILE A 343 -6.89 11.96 13.71
CA ILE A 343 -6.21 12.85 12.76
C ILE A 343 -6.31 12.28 11.35
N ALA A 344 -6.02 10.98 11.19
CA ALA A 344 -6.11 10.29 9.90
C ALA A 344 -7.54 10.31 9.34
N GLU A 345 -8.55 10.02 10.18
CA GLU A 345 -9.96 10.10 9.79
C GLU A 345 -10.35 11.49 9.32
N SER A 346 -9.97 12.52 10.09
CA SER A 346 -10.28 13.92 9.77
C SER A 346 -9.59 14.37 8.49
N LEU A 347 -8.29 14.09 8.31
CA LEU A 347 -7.54 14.48 7.12
C LEU A 347 -8.05 13.79 5.85
N LEU A 348 -8.31 12.48 5.95
CA LEU A 348 -8.82 11.72 4.82
C LEU A 348 -10.23 12.19 4.42
N SER A 349 -11.14 12.37 5.36
CA SER A 349 -12.53 12.71 5.05
C SER A 349 -12.76 14.17 4.66
N THR A 350 -12.06 15.11 5.32
CA THR A 350 -12.29 16.55 5.12
C THR A 350 -11.47 17.15 4.00
N PHE A 351 -10.44 16.44 3.52
CA PHE A 351 -9.54 16.96 2.50
C PHE A 351 -9.15 15.93 1.45
N ILE A 352 -8.37 14.91 1.81
CA ILE A 352 -7.69 14.06 0.83
C ILE A 352 -8.70 13.25 0.00
N LEU A 353 -9.73 12.71 0.62
CA LEU A 353 -10.82 11.97 -0.02
C LEU A 353 -12.12 12.78 -0.06
N LYS A 354 -12.06 14.10 0.15
CA LYS A 354 -13.27 14.95 0.13
C LYS A 354 -13.96 14.85 -1.22
N GLY A 355 -15.23 14.48 -1.22
CA GLY A 355 -16.03 14.29 -2.44
C GLY A 355 -15.94 12.89 -3.06
N ILE A 356 -15.02 12.05 -2.59
CA ILE A 356 -14.92 10.66 -3.03
C ILE A 356 -15.92 9.83 -2.23
N SER A 357 -16.77 9.10 -2.94
CA SER A 357 -17.67 8.13 -2.32
C SER A 357 -16.95 6.80 -2.14
N LEU A 358 -17.06 6.18 -0.96
CA LEU A 358 -16.40 4.91 -0.64
C LEU A 358 -17.26 4.11 0.35
N PRO A 359 -17.26 2.76 0.25
CA PRO A 359 -17.80 1.91 1.31
C PRO A 359 -17.09 2.18 2.63
N ARG A 360 -17.83 2.20 3.75
CA ARG A 360 -17.25 2.51 5.08
C ARG A 360 -16.09 1.58 5.45
N ALA A 361 -16.21 0.29 5.15
CA ALA A 361 -15.15 -0.69 5.41
C ALA A 361 -13.85 -0.38 4.63
N PHE A 362 -13.95 0.17 3.42
CA PHE A 362 -12.78 0.56 2.63
C PHE A 362 -12.15 1.83 3.21
N PHE A 363 -12.96 2.82 3.57
CA PHE A 363 -12.48 4.01 4.25
C PHE A 363 -11.75 3.67 5.55
N ASP A 364 -12.35 2.84 6.40
CA ASP A 364 -11.73 2.43 7.67
C ASP A 364 -10.46 1.59 7.44
N ALA A 365 -10.39 0.78 6.37
CA ALA A 365 -9.17 0.07 6.00
C ALA A 365 -8.03 0.99 5.50
N ILE A 366 -8.37 2.01 4.70
CA ILE A 366 -7.44 3.07 4.27
C ILE A 366 -6.92 3.82 5.49
N LYS A 367 -7.83 4.29 6.37
CA LYS A 367 -7.50 4.96 7.64
C LYS A 367 -6.56 4.11 8.49
N ASN A 368 -6.92 2.86 8.75
CA ASN A 368 -6.09 1.98 9.57
C ASN A 368 -4.72 1.73 8.93
N THR A 369 -4.64 1.65 7.60
CA THR A 369 -3.36 1.51 6.90
C THR A 369 -2.49 2.76 7.09
N VAL A 370 -3.06 3.96 7.02
CA VAL A 370 -2.37 5.23 7.37
C VAL A 370 -1.82 5.16 8.80
N VAL A 371 -2.65 4.79 9.78
CA VAL A 371 -2.21 4.68 11.19
C VAL A 371 -1.13 3.60 11.37
N SER A 372 -1.18 2.49 10.63
CA SER A 372 -0.14 1.45 10.65
C SER A 372 1.22 2.00 10.20
N VAL A 373 1.24 2.80 9.14
CA VAL A 373 2.46 3.47 8.63
C VAL A 373 3.01 4.47 9.66
N ILE A 374 2.15 5.34 10.20
CA ILE A 374 2.56 6.37 11.17
C ILE A 374 3.09 5.73 12.46
N THR A 375 2.37 4.76 13.02
CA THR A 375 2.79 4.06 14.25
C THR A 375 4.12 3.35 14.07
N LYS A 376 4.38 2.80 12.88
CA LYS A 376 5.70 2.25 12.56
C LYS A 376 6.79 3.32 12.58
N ARG A 377 6.54 4.48 11.97
CA ARG A 377 7.49 5.60 11.95
C ARG A 377 7.84 6.08 13.35
N LEU A 378 6.82 6.21 14.21
CA LEU A 378 6.95 6.65 15.59
C LEU A 378 7.47 5.56 16.54
N SER A 379 7.73 4.33 16.04
CA SER A 379 8.13 3.18 16.84
C SER A 379 7.12 2.78 17.93
N ILE A 380 5.83 3.00 17.67
CA ILE A 380 4.72 2.56 18.52
C ILE A 380 4.37 1.12 18.13
N PRO A 381 4.31 0.16 19.07
CA PRO A 381 4.13 -1.27 18.79
C PRO A 381 2.66 -1.65 18.43
N ALA A 382 1.99 -0.84 17.62
CA ALA A 382 0.58 -1.02 17.23
C ALA A 382 0.40 -1.52 15.78
N SER A 383 1.42 -1.37 14.91
CA SER A 383 1.29 -1.67 13.47
C SER A 383 0.76 -3.08 13.17
N GLU A 384 1.17 -4.10 13.93
CA GLU A 384 0.68 -5.47 13.78
C GLU A 384 -0.80 -5.60 14.20
N ALA A 385 -1.16 -5.07 15.37
CA ALA A 385 -2.54 -5.07 15.86
C ALA A 385 -3.49 -4.43 14.83
N ILE A 386 -3.08 -3.29 14.28
CA ILE A 386 -3.84 -2.55 13.25
C ILE A 386 -3.99 -3.36 11.96
N ARG A 387 -2.96 -4.10 11.53
CA ARG A 387 -3.05 -4.99 10.36
C ARG A 387 -4.05 -6.12 10.58
N TYR A 388 -4.13 -6.64 11.81
CA TYR A 388 -5.11 -7.65 12.19
C TYR A 388 -6.54 -7.12 12.18
N ILE A 389 -6.76 -5.93 12.76
CA ILE A 389 -8.04 -5.22 12.72
C ILE A 389 -8.47 -4.98 11.27
N THR A 390 -7.57 -4.43 10.46
CA THR A 390 -7.82 -4.11 9.05
C THR A 390 -8.10 -5.36 8.21
N GLY A 391 -7.31 -6.43 8.39
CA GLY A 391 -7.51 -7.68 7.67
C GLY A 391 -8.80 -8.39 8.10
N GLY A 392 -9.18 -8.30 9.38
CA GLY A 392 -10.47 -8.78 9.87
C GLY A 392 -11.64 -8.01 9.26
N LEU A 393 -11.56 -6.67 9.24
CA LEU A 393 -12.55 -5.80 8.59
C LEU A 393 -12.70 -6.13 7.10
N LEU A 394 -11.60 -6.21 6.35
CA LEU A 394 -11.67 -6.54 4.93
C LEU A 394 -12.14 -7.97 4.66
N ARG A 395 -12.05 -8.87 5.64
CA ARG A 395 -12.60 -10.23 5.53
C ARG A 395 -14.12 -10.24 5.67
N THR A 396 -14.73 -9.30 6.39
CA THR A 396 -16.21 -9.20 6.48
C THR A 396 -16.82 -8.68 5.18
N VAL A 397 -16.05 -7.91 4.41
CA VAL A 397 -16.40 -7.42 3.08
C VAL A 397 -15.51 -8.04 2.00
N LYS A 398 -15.08 -9.29 2.18
CA LYS A 398 -14.18 -9.98 1.23
C LYS A 398 -14.77 -10.01 -0.17
N ASP A 399 -16.07 -10.18 -0.19
CA ASP A 399 -16.97 -10.14 -1.34
C ASP A 399 -16.93 -8.80 -2.08
N LEU A 400 -16.45 -7.70 -1.50
CA LEU A 400 -16.29 -6.43 -2.20
C LEU A 400 -14.85 -6.21 -2.68
N LEU A 401 -13.89 -7.06 -2.31
CA LEU A 401 -12.50 -6.87 -2.69
C LEU A 401 -12.27 -7.26 -4.15
N PRO A 402 -11.31 -6.62 -4.84
CA PRO A 402 -11.01 -6.97 -6.22
C PRO A 402 -10.47 -8.40 -6.33
N ALA A 403 -10.83 -9.08 -7.41
CA ALA A 403 -10.46 -10.48 -7.68
C ALA A 403 -9.02 -10.60 -8.21
N VAL A 404 -8.06 -10.17 -7.40
CA VAL A 404 -6.62 -10.20 -7.74
C VAL A 404 -5.99 -11.44 -7.14
N PHE A 405 -5.09 -12.09 -7.89
CA PHE A 405 -4.32 -13.21 -7.39
C PHE A 405 -2.84 -13.00 -7.70
N ASN A 406 -1.97 -13.41 -6.79
CA ASN A 406 -0.54 -13.33 -7.04
C ASN A 406 -0.02 -14.54 -7.83
N ASN A 407 1.25 -14.50 -8.25
CA ASN A 407 1.92 -15.59 -8.97
C ASN A 407 1.91 -16.94 -8.22
N THR A 408 1.63 -16.94 -6.92
CA THR A 408 1.56 -18.15 -6.07
C THR A 408 0.14 -18.69 -5.86
N GLY A 409 -0.87 -18.05 -6.48
CA GLY A 409 -2.29 -18.39 -6.37
C GLY A 409 -2.93 -17.94 -5.06
N MET A 410 -2.31 -17.03 -4.31
CA MET A 410 -2.89 -16.45 -3.10
C MET A 410 -3.80 -15.28 -3.50
N PHE A 411 -4.98 -15.19 -2.89
CA PHE A 411 -5.86 -14.04 -3.04
C PHE A 411 -5.15 -12.75 -2.60
N ALA A 412 -5.20 -11.74 -3.45
CA ALA A 412 -4.51 -10.48 -3.32
C ALA A 412 -5.47 -9.29 -3.39
N GLY A 413 -6.78 -9.49 -3.15
CA GLY A 413 -7.77 -8.41 -3.26
C GLY A 413 -7.57 -7.30 -2.24
N ALA A 414 -7.19 -7.61 -1.00
CA ALA A 414 -6.86 -6.58 0.00
C ALA A 414 -5.58 -5.81 -0.37
N TRP A 415 -4.61 -6.50 -0.99
CA TRP A 415 -3.45 -5.84 -1.60
C TRP A 415 -3.89 -4.89 -2.72
N GLY A 416 -4.68 -5.37 -3.69
CA GLY A 416 -5.16 -4.57 -4.82
C GLY A 416 -5.92 -3.32 -4.38
N LEU A 417 -6.87 -3.46 -3.45
CA LEU A 417 -7.62 -2.33 -2.89
C LEU A 417 -6.70 -1.28 -2.25
N LEU A 418 -5.84 -1.70 -1.31
CA LEU A 418 -5.02 -0.75 -0.54
C LEU A 418 -3.95 -0.10 -1.41
N THR A 419 -3.40 -0.83 -2.38
CA THR A 419 -2.39 -0.31 -3.31
C THR A 419 -2.99 0.60 -4.37
N ALA A 420 -4.24 0.40 -4.81
CA ALA A 420 -4.98 1.38 -5.63
C ALA A 420 -5.14 2.73 -4.90
N CYS A 421 -5.29 2.68 -3.58
CA CYS A 421 -5.46 3.84 -2.72
C CYS A 421 -4.11 4.40 -2.20
N ALA A 422 -2.97 3.90 -2.69
CA ALA A 422 -1.66 4.25 -2.16
C ALA A 422 -1.35 5.75 -2.14
N PRO A 423 -1.65 6.55 -3.20
CA PRO A 423 -1.40 7.99 -3.18
C PRO A 423 -2.10 8.71 -2.03
N TYR A 424 -3.35 8.33 -1.73
CA TYR A 424 -4.13 8.95 -0.65
C TYR A 424 -3.61 8.53 0.74
N ILE A 425 -3.24 7.25 0.88
CA ILE A 425 -2.65 6.72 2.12
C ILE A 425 -1.31 7.42 2.39
N LEU A 426 -0.46 7.53 1.37
CA LEU A 426 0.84 8.18 1.46
C LEU A 426 0.70 9.66 1.77
N ALA A 427 -0.15 10.38 1.04
CA ALA A 427 -0.41 11.80 1.30
C ALA A 427 -0.81 12.04 2.77
N ALA A 428 -1.77 11.26 3.28
CA ALA A 428 -2.23 11.38 4.65
C ALA A 428 -1.13 11.03 5.66
N ALA A 429 -0.44 9.89 5.46
CA ALA A 429 0.60 9.44 6.37
C ALA A 429 1.77 10.41 6.44
N ILE A 430 2.24 10.90 5.29
CA ILE A 430 3.37 11.83 5.21
C ILE A 430 3.00 13.15 5.90
N ILE A 431 1.86 13.78 5.57
CA ILE A 431 1.40 15.02 6.23
C ILE A 431 1.35 14.86 7.75
N ILE A 432 0.81 13.73 8.25
CA ILE A 432 0.71 13.50 9.69
C ILE A 432 2.08 13.27 10.32
N ILE A 433 2.96 12.49 9.68
CA ILE A 433 4.32 12.24 10.16
C ILE A 433 5.11 13.56 10.26
N ILE A 434 5.12 14.36 9.20
CA ILE A 434 5.83 15.64 9.20
C ILE A 434 5.21 16.62 10.21
N ALA A 435 3.87 16.64 10.35
CA ALA A 435 3.22 17.49 11.35
C ALA A 435 3.62 17.10 12.78
N ILE A 436 3.70 15.81 13.08
CA ILE A 436 4.14 15.30 14.39
C ILE A 436 5.62 15.60 14.61
N ASN A 437 6.46 15.40 13.60
CA ASN A 437 7.89 15.72 13.69
C ASN A 437 8.11 17.21 13.90
N MET A 438 7.33 18.06 13.23
CA MET A 438 7.36 19.50 13.41
C MET A 438 6.91 19.85 14.83
N ALA A 439 5.80 19.29 15.33
CA ALA A 439 5.34 19.49 16.70
C ALA A 439 6.41 19.12 17.74
N LYS A 440 7.13 18.02 17.54
CA LYS A 440 8.23 17.61 18.41
C LYS A 440 9.44 18.55 18.36
N LYS A 441 9.83 19.00 17.17
CA LYS A 441 10.93 19.95 16.97
C LYS A 441 10.57 21.33 17.53
N ASN A 442 9.32 21.72 17.34
CA ASN A 442 8.72 22.98 17.78
C ASN A 442 7.90 22.78 19.06
N GLN A 443 8.43 22.11 20.08
CA GLN A 443 7.77 22.19 21.38
C GLN A 443 7.83 23.63 21.89
N LEU A 444 6.74 24.08 22.52
CA LEU A 444 6.72 25.41 23.11
C LEU A 444 7.77 25.50 24.23
N GLY A 445 8.66 26.48 24.09
CA GLY A 445 9.55 26.88 25.15
C GLY A 445 8.79 27.27 26.42
N ASN A 446 9.46 27.20 27.56
CA ASN A 446 8.94 27.74 28.81
C ASN A 446 9.27 29.22 28.99
N PHE A 447 10.06 29.80 28.08
CA PHE A 447 10.33 31.22 27.99
C PHE A 447 9.84 31.73 26.63
N ILE A 448 9.23 32.90 26.58
CA ILE A 448 8.62 33.47 25.38
C ILE A 448 9.07 34.91 25.25
N TRP A 449 9.53 35.28 24.06
CA TRP A 449 9.75 36.66 23.63
C TRP A 449 8.69 37.02 22.60
N LEU A 450 7.98 38.13 22.80
CA LEU A 450 7.11 38.76 21.82
C LEU A 450 7.80 40.01 21.29
N LEU A 451 7.84 40.16 19.98
CA LEU A 451 8.61 41.16 19.26
C LEU A 451 7.69 41.92 18.33
N GLY A 452 7.35 43.16 18.68
CA GLY A 452 6.54 44.05 17.87
C GLY A 452 7.41 45.01 17.06
N ILE A 453 7.38 44.90 15.73
CA ILE A 453 8.10 45.78 14.82
C ILE A 453 7.11 46.69 14.11
N LYS A 454 7.37 48.00 14.16
CA LYS A 454 6.55 49.03 13.52
C LYS A 454 7.34 49.76 12.45
N GLU A 455 6.68 50.03 11.32
CA GLU A 455 7.27 50.78 10.21
C GLU A 455 7.83 52.13 10.67
N GLY A 456 9.04 52.48 10.22
CA GLY A 456 9.69 53.75 10.54
C GLY A 456 10.24 53.87 11.96
N ARG A 457 10.22 52.80 12.77
CA ARG A 457 10.93 52.75 14.05
C ARG A 457 12.08 51.74 14.01
N PRO A 458 13.30 52.14 14.41
CA PRO A 458 14.44 51.24 14.45
C PRO A 458 14.36 50.25 15.62
N GLU A 459 13.67 50.63 16.70
CA GLU A 459 13.56 49.82 17.92
C GLU A 459 12.24 49.04 17.98
N PRO A 460 12.31 47.71 18.14
CA PRO A 460 11.16 46.85 18.38
C PRO A 460 10.66 46.94 19.82
N ASP A 461 9.36 46.80 20.01
CA ASP A 461 8.78 46.58 21.34
C ASP A 461 8.98 45.10 21.74
N LEU A 462 9.43 44.87 22.97
CA LEU A 462 9.77 43.54 23.49
C LEU A 462 8.92 43.20 24.71
N GLY A 463 8.21 42.07 24.64
CA GLY A 463 7.59 41.42 25.78
C GLY A 463 8.34 40.14 26.12
N ILE A 464 8.58 39.88 27.40
CA ILE A 464 9.17 38.61 27.86
C ILE A 464 8.26 37.97 28.89
N ALA A 465 7.94 36.69 28.71
CA ALA A 465 7.18 35.90 29.66
C ALA A 465 7.83 34.55 29.93
N ARG A 466 7.62 34.02 31.13
CA ARG A 466 7.88 32.62 31.46
C ARG A 466 6.55 31.93 31.67
N VAL A 467 6.31 30.86 30.94
CA VAL A 467 5.11 30.04 31.05
C VAL A 467 5.41 28.72 31.74
N SER A 468 4.53 28.33 32.63
CA SER A 468 4.57 27.07 33.38
C SER A 468 3.43 26.17 32.93
N GLY A 469 3.49 24.89 33.29
CA GLY A 469 2.44 23.93 32.94
C GLY A 469 2.79 23.03 31.76
N ASP A 470 1.80 22.24 31.34
CA ASP A 470 1.90 21.40 30.16
C ASP A 470 1.81 22.23 28.86
N SER A 471 1.97 21.59 27.69
CA SER A 471 2.02 22.34 26.42
C SER A 471 0.73 23.12 26.13
N LEU A 472 -0.41 22.64 26.62
CA LEU A 472 -1.71 23.24 26.32
C LEU A 472 -1.97 24.45 27.23
N GLU A 473 -1.60 24.36 28.50
CA GLU A 473 -1.55 25.50 29.42
C GLU A 473 -0.62 26.59 28.90
N ARG A 474 0.59 26.21 28.47
CA ARG A 474 1.56 27.18 27.91
C ARG A 474 1.03 27.90 26.68
N MET A 475 0.27 27.23 25.81
CA MET A 475 -0.33 27.88 24.63
C MET A 475 -1.44 28.85 25.01
N LYS A 476 -2.25 28.53 26.01
CA LYS A 476 -3.27 29.45 26.50
C LYS A 476 -2.62 30.70 27.09
N ASP A 477 -1.61 30.51 27.92
CA ASP A 477 -0.83 31.61 28.51
C ASP A 477 -0.12 32.43 27.42
N PHE A 478 0.35 31.78 26.35
CA PHE A 478 0.97 32.46 25.22
C PHE A 478 0.01 33.39 24.45
N GLU A 479 -1.22 32.94 24.15
CA GLU A 479 -2.22 33.80 23.51
C GLU A 479 -2.65 34.94 24.44
N GLU A 480 -2.85 34.66 25.73
CA GLU A 480 -3.16 35.70 26.72
C GLU A 480 -2.04 36.74 26.80
N PHE A 481 -0.78 36.29 26.79
CA PHE A 481 0.39 37.16 26.77
C PHE A 481 0.45 38.05 25.51
N ARG A 482 0.10 37.51 24.33
CA ARG A 482 -0.05 38.31 23.10
C ARG A 482 -1.12 39.38 23.24
N PHE A 483 -2.30 39.02 23.75
CA PHE A 483 -3.39 39.99 23.92
C PHE A 483 -2.97 41.12 24.87
N GLN A 484 -2.38 40.78 26.00
CA GLN A 484 -1.86 41.76 26.97
C GLN A 484 -0.78 42.65 26.33
N PHE A 485 0.17 42.08 25.58
CA PHE A 485 1.21 42.85 24.90
C PHE A 485 0.62 43.87 23.91
N LEU A 486 -0.36 43.47 23.10
CA LEU A 486 -1.03 44.35 22.14
C LEU A 486 -1.88 45.42 22.85
N GLU A 487 -2.56 45.06 23.92
CA GLU A 487 -3.38 45.98 24.72
C GLU A 487 -2.52 47.02 25.43
N GLU A 488 -1.46 46.60 26.11
CA GLU A 488 -0.55 47.47 26.87
C GLU A 488 0.22 48.42 25.95
N THR A 489 0.71 47.90 24.81
CA THR A 489 1.44 48.74 23.86
C THR A 489 0.52 49.66 23.07
N ASN A 490 -0.76 49.27 22.90
CA ASN A 490 -1.78 49.97 22.11
C ASN A 490 -1.27 50.41 20.74
N LYS A 491 -0.47 49.54 20.10
CA LYS A 491 0.19 49.78 18.81
C LYS A 491 -0.27 48.74 17.81
N GLN A 492 -0.40 49.17 16.55
CA GLN A 492 -0.45 48.26 15.42
C GLN A 492 0.96 48.05 14.89
N TYR A 493 1.38 46.80 14.88
CA TYR A 493 2.68 46.37 14.38
C TYR A 493 2.58 45.92 12.93
N GLN A 494 3.62 46.22 12.15
CA GLN A 494 3.78 45.68 10.81
C GLN A 494 4.18 44.21 10.87
N TYR A 495 5.01 43.84 11.87
CA TYR A 495 5.36 42.47 12.16
C TYR A 495 5.28 42.20 13.66
N LEU A 496 4.69 41.08 14.04
CA LEU A 496 4.65 40.62 15.41
C LEU A 496 5.21 39.20 15.46
N TYR A 497 6.41 39.01 16.00
CA TYR A 497 7.03 37.69 16.11
C TYR A 497 6.99 37.19 17.55
N ALA A 498 6.84 35.89 17.72
CA ALA A 498 7.04 35.23 18.98
C ALA A 498 8.18 34.22 18.87
N LEU A 499 9.19 34.33 19.72
CA LEU A 499 10.26 33.34 19.85
C LEU A 499 10.11 32.66 21.20
N THR A 500 10.03 31.33 21.22
CA THR A 500 10.03 30.60 22.50
C THR A 500 11.37 29.94 22.73
N PHE A 501 11.73 29.68 23.98
CA PHE A 501 13.00 29.05 24.35
C PHE A 501 12.78 27.93 25.34
N LYS A 502 13.43 26.80 25.09
CA LYS A 502 13.52 25.67 26.01
C LYS A 502 14.93 25.70 26.60
N SER A 503 15.03 26.16 27.84
CA SER A 503 16.31 26.55 28.44
C SER A 503 16.94 27.70 27.63
N GLU A 504 18.03 27.45 26.90
CA GLU A 504 18.73 28.45 26.08
C GLU A 504 18.59 28.20 24.56
N LYS A 505 17.86 27.15 24.17
CA LYS A 505 17.66 26.83 22.75
C LYS A 505 16.35 27.42 22.28
N LEU A 506 16.40 28.04 21.11
CA LEU A 506 15.20 28.46 20.37
C LEU A 506 14.29 27.23 20.21
N GLY A 507 13.08 27.34 20.75
CA GLY A 507 11.97 26.42 20.55
C GLY A 507 11.04 26.94 19.46
N ARG A 508 9.75 26.60 19.56
CA ARG A 508 8.74 27.04 18.60
C ARG A 508 8.72 28.57 18.45
N SER A 509 8.66 29.04 17.22
CA SER A 509 8.58 30.47 16.92
C SER A 509 7.44 30.73 15.95
N PHE A 510 6.83 31.90 16.05
CA PHE A 510 5.63 32.25 15.29
C PHE A 510 5.72 33.66 14.69
N ASP A 511 5.11 33.83 13.53
CA ASP A 511 4.63 35.11 13.04
C ASP A 511 3.16 35.25 13.43
N MET A 512 2.92 36.22 14.31
CA MET A 512 1.65 36.55 14.94
C MET A 512 1.01 37.82 14.33
N THR A 513 1.53 38.29 13.19
CA THR A 513 1.06 39.52 12.53
C THR A 513 -0.38 39.39 12.05
N GLY A 514 -0.75 38.21 11.53
CA GLY A 514 -2.10 37.91 11.07
C GLY A 514 -3.08 37.52 12.20
N GLU A 515 -4.35 37.34 11.84
CA GLU A 515 -5.36 36.79 12.76
C GLU A 515 -4.99 35.37 13.22
N THR A 516 -4.43 34.57 12.31
CA THR A 516 -3.97 33.21 12.60
C THR A 516 -2.44 33.20 12.69
N PRO A 517 -1.86 32.77 13.83
CA PRO A 517 -0.43 32.54 13.97
C PRO A 517 0.10 31.59 12.90
N THR A 518 1.23 31.95 12.29
CA THR A 518 1.95 31.06 11.37
C THR A 518 3.28 30.67 12.00
N ILE A 519 3.69 29.41 11.85
CA ILE A 519 4.94 28.93 12.42
C ILE A 519 6.10 29.39 11.54
N LEU A 520 7.15 29.92 12.17
CA LEU A 520 8.37 30.29 11.48
C LEU A 520 9.23 29.04 11.22
N SER A 521 9.84 28.97 10.04
CA SER A 521 10.93 28.01 9.76
C SER A 521 12.10 28.23 10.73
N GLU A 522 12.89 27.20 10.99
CA GLU A 522 14.05 27.29 11.90
C GLU A 522 15.04 28.38 11.44
N GLU A 523 15.29 28.51 10.13
CA GLU A 523 16.14 29.54 9.55
C GLU A 523 15.60 30.95 9.83
N ALA A 524 14.32 31.20 9.51
CA ALA A 524 13.69 32.49 9.77
C ALA A 524 13.72 32.85 11.26
N ALA A 525 13.42 31.89 12.14
CA ALA A 525 13.45 32.10 13.58
C ALA A 525 14.87 32.43 14.08
N LYS A 526 15.90 31.74 13.56
CA LYS A 526 17.31 32.05 13.83
C LYS A 526 17.71 33.44 13.32
N ILE A 527 17.29 33.83 12.12
CA ILE A 527 17.58 35.14 11.54
C ILE A 527 16.96 36.25 12.41
N ILE A 528 15.69 36.09 12.79
CA ILE A 528 15.00 37.05 13.67
C ILE A 528 15.71 37.12 15.02
N HIS A 529 16.01 35.98 15.64
CA HIS A 529 16.74 35.93 16.91
C HIS A 529 18.12 36.63 16.82
N GLN A 530 18.91 36.31 15.80
CA GLN A 530 20.22 36.92 15.57
C GLN A 530 20.14 38.43 15.36
N GLY A 531 19.17 38.89 14.55
CA GLY A 531 18.95 40.32 14.30
C GLY A 531 18.71 41.11 15.60
N PHE A 532 18.12 40.47 16.60
CA PHE A 532 17.89 41.06 17.93
C PHE A 532 19.09 40.95 18.87
N SER A 533 19.87 39.88 18.82
CA SER A 533 21.10 39.78 19.61
C SER A 533 22.07 40.93 19.30
N TYR A 534 22.03 41.52 18.09
CA TYR A 534 22.79 42.72 17.74
C TYR A 534 22.25 44.02 18.36
N LEU A 535 21.02 44.06 18.87
CA LEU A 535 20.46 45.20 19.59
C LEU A 535 20.87 45.21 21.08
N GLU A 536 21.19 44.05 21.66
CA GLU A 536 21.73 43.93 23.04
C GLU A 536 23.16 44.52 23.18
N ASP A 537 23.89 44.66 22.07
CA ASP A 537 25.23 45.27 22.02
C ASP A 537 25.22 46.82 21.90
N MET A 538 24.06 47.47 21.97
CA MET A 538 24.02 48.94 22.05
C MET A 538 24.41 49.42 23.46
N PRO A 539 25.34 50.38 23.58
CA PRO A 539 25.77 50.88 24.88
C PRO A 539 24.58 51.50 25.62
N PRO A 540 24.54 51.39 26.96
CA PRO A 540 23.45 51.97 27.74
C PRO A 540 23.50 53.49 27.59
N TYR A 541 22.39 54.09 27.14
CA TYR A 541 22.17 55.53 27.25
C TYR A 541 21.77 55.90 28.67
#